data_AF-A0AAD5U7T9-F1
#
_entry.id   AF-A0AAD5U7T9-F1
#
_cell.length_a   1.000
_cell.length_b   1.000
_cell.length_c   1.000
_cell.angle_alpha   90.00
_cell.angle_beta   90.00
_cell.angle_gamma   90.00
#
_symmetry.space_group_name_H-M   'P 1'
#
loop_
_entity.id
_entity.type
_entity.pdbx_description
1 polymer ?
#
loop_
_entity_poly.entity_id
_entity_poly.type
_entity_poly.pdbx_seq_one_letter_code
_entity_poly.pdbx_strand_id
1 'polypeptide(L)'
;MRVSLLLLLFYYAIARISFQNSNLSTTSFLAVPLVENLGFQGNKIVQGQLMPFNLDPCKLSNTVNQKVALIHQNGECTFETQYYNFIISGAIGAVFKYQHPGPPSLFANTRSPDLTTNKSMPFLTVSGEDYDALISEFNLNNVRAIPGLLYSIACLQSIYFLYLHGLNLKKENEQESLKFRTMLRDKFGIPHLVLFTEFVSTFILAFVTIVSSPFISAAVNAYFATLLSGVAIFNDILAAILWARLLDKFKKSKRKNFYSRFMKSNPVAELCLRFTVLGVPLALDTTVSVLLSKFYNYNHPLMFMITGSLFSFLQLIVGVHFLTQSIKFYRTVKSVRRDATESMVGSSREQPEIEKFLIRLNRVMLIFGITTLCYVILTPLAGTSFYSKPAGYILFWGGGGVSRAISSICRVNMFYPRKRSPNGSTYSSGEGESASNKSSKMFIQSNSFDRGFTSTDNFNISSTSGNDINLKNFKRVAPWQKE
;
A
#
# COMPACT_ATOMS: atom_id res chain seq x y z
N MET A 1 -24.51 20.93 -36.90
CA MET A 1 -25.71 20.16 -36.51
C MET A 1 -26.44 20.91 -35.42
N ARG A 2 -27.61 21.47 -35.75
CA ARG A 2 -28.60 21.96 -34.79
C ARG A 2 -29.60 20.82 -34.54
N VAL A 3 -29.93 20.58 -33.28
CA VAL A 3 -31.26 20.09 -32.86
C VAL A 3 -31.67 20.96 -31.67
N SER A 4 -32.86 21.55 -31.78
CA SER A 4 -33.49 22.44 -30.82
C SER A 4 -34.60 21.71 -30.04
N LEU A 5 -34.90 22.28 -28.87
CA LEU A 5 -36.24 22.60 -28.34
C LEU A 5 -36.94 21.66 -27.31
N LEU A 6 -37.17 22.25 -26.12
CA LEU A 6 -38.31 22.26 -25.15
C LEU A 6 -39.07 20.94 -24.84
N LEU A 7 -39.61 20.64 -23.66
CA LEU A 7 -40.21 21.38 -22.53
C LEU A 7 -40.36 20.33 -21.39
N LEU A 8 -40.17 20.64 -20.10
CA LEU A 8 -41.28 20.92 -19.19
C LEU A 8 -40.77 21.43 -17.84
N LEU A 9 -41.48 22.45 -17.37
CA LEU A 9 -41.31 23.22 -16.15
C LEU A 9 -41.51 22.38 -14.88
N PHE A 10 -40.53 22.44 -13.98
CA PHE A 10 -40.80 22.55 -12.54
C PHE A 10 -39.79 23.53 -11.95
N TYR A 11 -40.32 24.58 -11.30
CA TYR A 11 -39.55 25.56 -10.55
C TYR A 11 -38.96 24.86 -9.31
N TYR A 12 -37.78 24.25 -9.46
CA TYR A 12 -36.88 23.95 -8.35
C TYR A 12 -35.67 24.86 -8.51
N ALA A 13 -35.45 25.72 -7.52
CA ALA A 13 -34.22 26.48 -7.44
C ALA A 13 -33.06 25.48 -7.33
N ILE A 14 -32.25 25.41 -8.39
CA ILE A 14 -31.05 24.59 -8.43
C ILE A 14 -30.03 25.28 -7.53
N ALA A 15 -30.01 24.95 -6.24
CA ALA A 15 -28.85 25.21 -5.39
C ALA A 15 -27.72 24.29 -5.88
N ARG A 16 -27.04 24.70 -6.94
CA ARG A 16 -25.87 24.01 -7.45
C ARG A 16 -24.74 24.33 -6.49
N ILE A 17 -24.53 23.49 -5.48
CA ILE A 17 -23.25 23.46 -4.76
C ILE A 17 -22.22 22.92 -5.76
N SER A 18 -21.68 23.82 -6.56
CA SER A 18 -20.55 23.53 -7.45
C SER A 18 -19.27 23.84 -6.69
N PHE A 19 -18.45 22.82 -6.44
CA PHE A 19 -17.07 23.04 -6.04
C PHE A 19 -16.34 23.55 -7.27
N GLN A 20 -16.21 24.88 -7.34
CA GLN A 20 -15.46 25.52 -8.40
C GLN A 20 -14.08 25.82 -7.82
N ASN A 21 -13.08 25.04 -8.24
CA ASN A 21 -11.69 25.42 -8.00
C ASN A 21 -11.13 26.10 -9.25
N SER A 22 -10.30 27.10 -9.01
CA SER A 22 -9.99 28.21 -9.91
C SER A 22 -9.23 27.86 -11.19
N ASN A 23 -9.06 26.60 -11.60
CA ASN A 23 -8.47 26.32 -12.90
C ASN A 23 -8.74 24.99 -13.63
N LEU A 24 -9.44 23.96 -13.12
CA LEU A 24 -9.86 22.82 -13.98
C LEU A 24 -10.89 21.91 -13.27
N SER A 25 -12.03 21.72 -13.94
CA SER A 25 -13.17 20.84 -13.64
C SER A 25 -14.00 21.13 -12.37
N THR A 26 -15.30 21.36 -12.58
CA THR A 26 -16.34 21.42 -11.56
C THR A 26 -16.78 20.01 -11.20
N THR A 27 -16.46 19.54 -10.00
CA THR A 27 -17.16 18.40 -9.39
C THR A 27 -18.40 18.96 -8.69
N SER A 28 -19.56 18.80 -9.32
CA SER A 28 -20.85 19.03 -8.65
C SER A 28 -21.32 17.72 -8.03
N PHE A 29 -21.77 17.75 -6.77
CA PHE A 29 -22.65 16.69 -6.29
C PHE A 29 -23.85 16.61 -7.26
N LEU A 30 -24.04 15.44 -7.87
CA LEU A 30 -25.21 15.16 -8.71
C LEU A 30 -26.34 14.50 -7.89
N ALA A 31 -26.11 14.27 -6.60
CA ALA A 31 -27.20 14.26 -5.64
C ALA A 31 -27.38 15.73 -5.23
N VAL A 32 -28.42 16.36 -5.76
CA VAL A 32 -28.89 17.63 -5.19
C VAL A 32 -29.18 17.31 -3.72
N PRO A 33 -28.45 17.87 -2.74
CA PRO A 33 -28.81 17.68 -1.34
C PRO A 33 -30.29 18.04 -1.22
N LEU A 34 -31.07 17.31 -0.45
CA LEU A 34 -32.50 17.59 -0.36
C LEU A 34 -32.65 18.97 0.28
N VAL A 35 -32.84 19.97 -0.58
CA VAL A 35 -32.93 21.36 -0.20
C VAL A 35 -34.34 21.55 0.35
N GLU A 36 -34.45 21.61 1.66
CA GLU A 36 -35.74 21.76 2.31
C GLU A 36 -36.22 23.21 2.27
N ASN A 37 -35.31 24.18 2.45
CA ASN A 37 -35.62 25.61 2.37
C ASN A 37 -34.45 26.41 1.77
N LEU A 38 -34.79 27.39 0.93
CA LEU A 38 -33.85 28.33 0.32
C LEU A 38 -34.17 29.74 0.76
N GLY A 39 -33.24 30.36 1.48
CA GLY A 39 -33.35 31.76 1.88
C GLY A 39 -33.58 32.70 0.69
N PHE A 40 -33.97 33.94 0.94
CA PHE A 40 -34.02 34.95 -0.11
C PHE A 40 -32.60 35.23 -0.67
N GLN A 41 -32.25 34.59 -1.78
CA GLN A 41 -30.89 34.68 -2.36
C GLN A 41 -30.77 35.72 -3.49
N GLY A 42 -31.88 36.21 -4.05
CA GLY A 42 -31.83 36.92 -5.34
C GLY A 42 -31.11 36.06 -6.41
N ASN A 43 -30.53 36.70 -7.44
CA ASN A 43 -29.65 36.03 -8.42
C ASN A 43 -28.17 35.97 -7.96
N LYS A 44 -27.90 35.90 -6.63
CA LYS A 44 -26.52 35.89 -6.12
C LYS A 44 -25.94 34.48 -6.17
N ILE A 45 -24.77 34.34 -6.80
CA ILE A 45 -23.94 33.13 -6.73
C ILE A 45 -22.86 33.38 -5.68
N VAL A 46 -22.78 32.53 -4.66
CA VAL A 46 -21.73 32.56 -3.65
C VAL A 46 -20.77 31.42 -3.89
N GLN A 47 -19.48 31.74 -3.94
CA GLN A 47 -18.41 30.78 -4.06
C GLN A 47 -17.40 31.05 -2.94
N GLY A 48 -17.19 30.07 -2.05
CA GLY A 48 -16.32 30.22 -0.90
C GLY A 48 -15.89 28.87 -0.34
N GLN A 49 -14.83 28.89 0.48
CA GLN A 49 -14.38 27.71 1.21
C GLN A 49 -15.45 27.34 2.26
N LEU A 50 -15.92 26.09 2.26
CA LEU A 50 -16.77 25.57 3.32
C LEU A 50 -15.97 25.49 4.63
N MET A 51 -16.59 25.85 5.75
CA MET A 51 -15.96 25.80 7.07
C MET A 51 -16.93 25.25 8.12
N PRO A 52 -16.68 24.07 8.71
CA PRO A 52 -17.45 23.60 9.86
C PRO A 52 -17.26 24.56 11.04
N PHE A 53 -18.38 25.14 11.50
CA PHE A 53 -18.40 26.03 12.64
C PHE A 53 -18.68 25.23 13.92
N ASN A 54 -17.62 25.01 14.71
CA ASN A 54 -17.66 24.21 15.93
C ASN A 54 -17.86 25.04 17.21
N LEU A 55 -18.01 26.36 17.09
CA LEU A 55 -18.26 27.27 18.22
C LEU A 55 -19.75 27.47 18.41
N ASP A 56 -20.12 28.11 19.51
CA ASP A 56 -21.50 28.53 19.78
C ASP A 56 -21.95 29.56 18.72
N PRO A 57 -22.94 29.22 17.85
CA PRO A 57 -23.41 30.12 16.79
C PRO A 57 -24.13 31.36 17.34
N CYS A 58 -24.43 31.37 18.64
CA CYS A 58 -25.02 32.51 19.33
C CYS A 58 -23.99 33.59 19.71
N LYS A 59 -22.69 33.31 19.57
CA LYS A 59 -21.61 34.26 19.86
C LYS A 59 -20.93 34.71 18.58
N LEU A 60 -20.58 36.00 18.52
CA LEU A 60 -19.79 36.58 17.43
C LEU A 60 -18.41 35.90 17.35
N SER A 61 -18.00 35.55 16.14
CA SER A 61 -16.69 34.91 15.89
C SER A 61 -16.00 35.52 14.68
N ASN A 62 -14.74 35.93 14.79
CA ASN A 62 -14.01 36.52 13.67
C ASN A 62 -13.42 35.46 12.71
N THR A 63 -13.73 34.17 12.91
CA THR A 63 -13.06 33.04 12.23
C THR A 63 -13.62 32.71 10.84
N VAL A 64 -14.79 33.26 10.48
CA VAL A 64 -15.59 32.85 9.30
C VAL A 64 -15.42 33.79 8.10
N ASN A 65 -14.65 34.87 8.25
CA ASN A 65 -14.51 35.92 7.23
C ASN A 65 -14.19 35.35 5.83
N GLN A 66 -15.01 35.69 4.83
CA GLN A 66 -14.95 35.25 3.43
C GLN A 66 -15.12 33.72 3.22
N LYS A 67 -15.83 33.03 4.12
CA LYS A 67 -16.11 31.59 4.01
C LYS A 67 -17.61 31.28 4.02
N VAL A 68 -17.95 30.07 3.58
CA VAL A 68 -19.31 29.52 3.69
C VAL A 68 -19.38 28.67 4.97
N ALA A 69 -20.15 29.10 5.95
CA ALA A 69 -20.25 28.42 7.24
C ALA A 69 -21.11 27.16 7.15
N LEU A 70 -20.65 26.01 7.64
CA LEU A 70 -21.48 24.84 7.94
C LEU A 70 -21.88 24.92 9.42
N ILE A 71 -23.18 25.08 9.68
CA ILE A 71 -23.71 25.44 11.00
C ILE A 71 -24.63 24.33 11.51
N HIS A 72 -24.31 23.82 12.69
CA HIS A 72 -25.19 22.94 13.43
C HIS A 72 -26.11 23.81 14.30
N GLN A 73 -27.43 23.74 14.09
CA GLN A 73 -28.42 24.52 14.84
C GLN A 73 -28.55 24.02 16.30
N ASN A 74 -27.48 24.09 17.09
CA ASN A 74 -27.44 23.57 18.47
C ASN A 74 -27.41 24.68 19.54
N GLY A 75 -27.69 25.93 19.17
CA GLY A 75 -27.66 27.07 20.08
C GLY A 75 -29.00 27.35 20.74
N GLU A 76 -28.98 27.99 21.91
CA GLU A 76 -30.19 28.49 22.61
C GLU A 76 -30.84 29.69 21.89
N CYS A 77 -30.12 30.34 20.98
CA CYS A 77 -30.60 31.49 20.23
C CYS A 77 -31.31 31.08 18.93
N THR A 78 -32.15 31.99 18.45
CA THR A 78 -32.96 31.75 17.24
C THR A 78 -32.09 31.66 15.99
N PHE A 79 -32.65 31.06 14.93
CA PHE A 79 -32.01 30.97 13.62
C PHE A 79 -31.55 32.34 13.10
N GLU A 80 -32.35 33.39 13.31
CA GLU A 80 -32.04 34.77 12.94
C GLU A 80 -30.76 35.24 13.63
N THR A 81 -30.67 35.04 14.95
CA THR A 81 -29.49 35.45 15.72
C THR A 81 -28.25 34.76 15.20
N GLN A 82 -28.31 33.45 14.94
CA GLN A 82 -27.21 32.70 14.36
C GLN A 82 -26.83 33.28 12.99
N TYR A 83 -27.80 33.43 12.10
CA TYR A 83 -27.62 33.98 10.75
C TYR A 83 -27.00 35.40 10.75
N TYR A 84 -27.47 36.29 11.63
CA TYR A 84 -26.91 37.63 11.80
C TYR A 84 -25.49 37.63 12.33
N ASN A 85 -25.20 36.77 13.31
CA ASN A 85 -23.85 36.62 13.82
C ASN A 85 -22.89 36.24 12.68
N PHE A 86 -23.28 35.34 11.78
CA PHE A 86 -22.46 34.97 10.63
C PHE A 86 -22.27 36.11 9.62
N ILE A 87 -23.30 36.93 9.39
CA ILE A 87 -23.16 38.15 8.56
C ILE A 87 -22.12 39.09 9.18
N ILE A 88 -22.22 39.36 10.50
CA ILE A 88 -21.28 40.25 11.22
C ILE A 88 -19.87 39.67 11.23
N SER A 89 -19.76 38.34 11.34
CA SER A 89 -18.52 37.57 11.25
C SER A 89 -17.89 37.56 9.84
N GLY A 90 -18.53 38.16 8.85
CA GLY A 90 -18.03 38.25 7.47
C GLY A 90 -18.19 36.96 6.66
N ALA A 91 -19.09 36.06 7.05
CA ALA A 91 -19.43 34.91 6.24
C ALA A 91 -20.07 35.36 4.92
N ILE A 92 -19.73 34.68 3.82
CA ILE A 92 -20.28 34.97 2.47
C ILE A 92 -21.46 34.07 2.12
N GLY A 93 -21.63 32.98 2.86
CA GLY A 93 -22.77 32.07 2.77
C GLY A 93 -22.89 31.19 4.01
N ALA A 94 -24.03 30.52 4.17
CA ALA A 94 -24.24 29.57 5.26
C ALA A 94 -25.02 28.32 4.81
N VAL A 95 -24.66 27.17 5.37
CA VAL A 95 -25.38 25.91 5.23
C VAL A 95 -25.76 25.44 6.61
N PHE A 96 -27.05 25.34 6.88
CA PHE A 96 -27.59 24.96 8.18
C PHE A 96 -28.09 23.52 8.15
N LYS A 97 -27.79 22.76 9.21
CA LYS A 97 -28.47 21.49 9.48
C LYS A 97 -29.93 21.78 9.84
N TYR A 98 -30.88 21.21 9.11
CA TYR A 98 -32.28 21.30 9.47
C TYR A 98 -32.59 20.44 10.69
N GLN A 99 -33.14 21.06 11.75
CA GLN A 99 -33.51 20.35 12.98
C GLN A 99 -34.97 20.55 13.41
N HIS A 100 -35.64 21.60 12.94
CA HIS A 100 -37.00 21.92 13.38
C HIS A 100 -38.01 21.70 12.26
N PRO A 101 -39.14 21.01 12.50
CA PRO A 101 -40.22 20.86 11.54
C PRO A 101 -40.96 22.19 11.35
N GLY A 102 -40.44 23.03 10.48
CA GLY A 102 -41.01 24.30 10.08
C GLY A 102 -40.06 25.09 9.18
N PRO A 103 -40.56 25.99 8.31
CA PRO A 103 -39.69 26.93 7.62
C PRO A 103 -39.05 27.87 8.65
N PRO A 104 -37.77 28.27 8.48
CA PRO A 104 -37.14 29.25 9.35
C PRO A 104 -38.00 30.52 9.50
N SER A 105 -38.04 31.13 10.69
CA SER A 105 -38.87 32.33 10.95
C SER A 105 -38.51 33.53 10.07
N LEU A 106 -37.32 33.54 9.46
CA LEU A 106 -36.93 34.44 8.37
C LEU A 106 -37.89 34.43 7.16
N PHE A 107 -38.63 33.35 6.93
CA PHE A 107 -39.69 33.28 5.90
C PHE A 107 -41.05 33.75 6.41
N ALA A 108 -41.31 33.61 7.72
CA ALA A 108 -42.58 33.98 8.34
C ALA A 108 -42.68 35.48 8.62
N ASN A 109 -41.55 36.19 8.76
CA ASN A 109 -41.48 37.60 9.17
C ASN A 109 -40.88 38.50 8.08
N THR A 110 -41.50 38.56 6.90
CA THR A 110 -41.18 39.51 5.81
C THR A 110 -41.48 40.98 6.15
N ARG A 111 -41.92 41.29 7.38
CA ARG A 111 -42.30 42.63 7.83
C ARG A 111 -41.27 43.36 8.66
N SER A 112 -40.08 42.80 8.92
CA SER A 112 -39.02 43.57 9.59
C SER A 112 -38.30 44.47 8.56
N PRO A 113 -38.50 45.80 8.60
CA PRO A 113 -38.02 46.74 7.58
C PRO A 113 -36.47 46.84 7.50
N ASP A 114 -35.76 46.31 8.50
CA ASP A 114 -34.29 46.31 8.54
C ASP A 114 -33.65 45.16 7.74
N LEU A 115 -34.43 44.21 7.22
CA LEU A 115 -33.98 43.13 6.32
C LEU A 115 -33.98 43.55 4.83
N THR A 116 -34.05 44.86 4.57
CA THR A 116 -34.03 45.46 3.23
C THR A 116 -32.73 45.14 2.47
N THR A 117 -32.80 44.07 1.67
CA THR A 117 -32.12 43.73 0.39
C THR A 117 -30.60 43.84 0.23
N ASN A 118 -29.87 44.73 0.92
CA ASN A 118 -28.45 44.98 0.67
C ASN A 118 -27.49 44.21 1.58
N LYS A 119 -27.95 43.65 2.72
CA LYS A 119 -27.10 42.89 3.66
C LYS A 119 -27.53 41.42 3.83
N SER A 120 -28.23 40.85 2.85
CA SER A 120 -28.56 39.42 2.89
C SER A 120 -27.39 38.55 2.42
N MET A 121 -27.04 37.56 3.26
CA MET A 121 -26.11 36.48 2.97
C MET A 121 -26.91 35.25 2.49
N PRO A 122 -26.57 34.65 1.34
CA PRO A 122 -27.24 33.43 0.90
C PRO A 122 -27.08 32.29 1.93
N PHE A 123 -28.20 31.64 2.25
CA PHE A 123 -28.18 30.45 3.10
C PHE A 123 -28.97 29.29 2.49
N LEU A 124 -28.56 28.08 2.88
CA LEU A 124 -29.16 26.81 2.51
C LEU A 124 -29.47 26.02 3.77
N THR A 125 -30.66 25.44 3.90
CA THR A 125 -30.91 24.40 4.89
C THR A 125 -30.84 23.04 4.21
N VAL A 126 -30.07 22.12 4.76
CA VAL A 126 -29.92 20.75 4.27
C VAL A 126 -30.43 19.78 5.33
N SER A 127 -30.89 18.61 4.88
CA SER A 127 -31.30 17.53 5.77
C SER A 127 -30.18 17.16 6.76
N GLY A 128 -30.56 16.58 7.89
CA GLY A 128 -29.59 16.13 8.90
C GLY A 128 -28.53 15.18 8.32
N GLU A 129 -28.95 14.29 7.42
CA GLU A 129 -28.08 13.30 6.76
C GLU A 129 -27.12 13.96 5.77
N ASP A 130 -27.60 14.90 4.95
CA ASP A 130 -26.76 15.63 3.98
C ASP A 130 -25.73 16.53 4.70
N TYR A 131 -26.14 17.15 5.82
CA TYR A 131 -25.22 17.94 6.66
C TYR A 131 -24.11 17.07 7.24
N ASP A 132 -24.46 15.92 7.80
CA ASP A 132 -23.49 14.99 8.38
C ASP A 132 -22.58 14.41 7.30
N ALA A 133 -23.07 14.23 6.06
CA ALA A 133 -22.24 13.89 4.90
C ALA A 133 -21.22 15.01 4.59
N LEU A 134 -21.64 16.28 4.53
CA LEU A 134 -20.77 17.43 4.30
C LEU A 134 -19.68 17.57 5.38
N ILE A 135 -20.05 17.47 6.67
CA ILE A 135 -19.08 17.49 7.77
C ILE A 135 -18.15 16.28 7.71
N SER A 136 -18.71 15.10 7.38
CA SER A 136 -17.88 13.91 7.28
C SER A 136 -16.80 14.11 6.24
N GLU A 137 -17.09 14.66 5.07
CA GLU A 137 -16.10 14.89 4.01
C GLU A 137 -14.89 15.70 4.49
N PHE A 138 -15.11 16.72 5.34
CA PHE A 138 -14.04 17.48 6.00
C PHE A 138 -13.16 16.59 6.88
N ASN A 139 -13.77 15.74 7.70
CA ASN A 139 -13.04 14.82 8.58
C ASN A 139 -12.43 13.62 7.81
N LEU A 140 -13.05 13.21 6.71
CA LEU A 140 -12.66 12.07 5.87
C LEU A 140 -11.36 12.35 5.12
N ASN A 141 -11.10 13.60 4.74
CA ASN A 141 -9.83 14.00 4.14
C ASN A 141 -8.64 13.67 5.06
N ASN A 142 -8.80 13.81 6.38
CA ASN A 142 -7.74 13.45 7.34
C ASN A 142 -7.53 11.93 7.43
N VAL A 143 -8.59 11.12 7.24
CA VAL A 143 -8.48 9.66 7.32
C VAL A 143 -7.70 9.07 6.14
N ARG A 144 -7.79 9.68 4.96
CA ARG A 144 -6.99 9.28 3.79
C ARG A 144 -5.53 9.73 3.84
N ALA A 145 -5.24 10.79 4.60
CA ALA A 145 -3.88 11.30 4.73
C ALA A 145 -2.94 10.26 5.36
N ILE A 146 -3.42 9.48 6.34
CA ILE A 146 -2.62 8.46 7.02
C ILE A 146 -2.11 7.37 6.04
N PRO A 147 -2.95 6.64 5.28
CA PRO A 147 -2.44 5.69 4.30
C PRO A 147 -1.60 6.35 3.22
N GLY A 148 -1.92 7.60 2.81
CA GLY A 148 -1.11 8.33 1.85
C GLY A 148 0.32 8.65 2.30
N LEU A 149 0.50 9.02 3.57
CA LEU A 149 1.82 9.18 4.17
C LEU A 149 2.58 7.85 4.25
N LEU A 150 1.90 6.76 4.61
CA LEU A 150 2.50 5.43 4.65
C LEU A 150 2.92 4.94 3.25
N TYR A 151 2.10 5.17 2.22
CA TYR A 151 2.49 4.92 0.83
C TYR A 151 3.68 5.79 0.41
N SER A 152 3.74 7.04 0.84
CA SER A 152 4.88 7.93 0.56
C SER A 152 6.17 7.38 1.19
N ILE A 153 6.10 6.87 2.42
CA ILE A 153 7.23 6.20 3.08
C ILE A 153 7.66 4.95 2.29
N ALA A 154 6.70 4.11 1.89
CA ALA A 154 6.99 2.91 1.08
C ALA A 154 7.64 3.27 -0.27
N CYS A 155 7.17 4.34 -0.92
CA CYS A 155 7.70 4.87 -2.17
C CYS A 155 9.17 5.31 -2.01
N LEU A 156 9.45 6.16 -1.02
CA LEU A 156 10.82 6.63 -0.74
C LEU A 156 11.76 5.48 -0.38
N GLN A 157 11.30 4.53 0.44
CA GLN A 157 12.08 3.33 0.78
C GLN A 157 12.36 2.46 -0.46
N SER A 158 11.39 2.32 -1.36
CA SER A 158 11.54 1.53 -2.59
C SER A 158 12.63 2.10 -3.49
N ILE A 159 12.59 3.42 -3.73
CA ILE A 159 13.59 4.14 -4.52
C ILE A 159 14.96 4.02 -3.86
N TYR A 160 15.03 4.25 -2.56
CA TYR A 160 16.30 4.19 -1.81
C TYR A 160 16.92 2.80 -1.87
N PHE A 161 16.14 1.73 -1.68
CA PHE A 161 16.66 0.36 -1.78
C PHE A 161 17.02 0.00 -3.23
N LEU A 162 16.24 0.43 -4.22
CA LEU A 162 16.56 0.21 -5.63
C LEU A 162 17.91 0.88 -5.98
N TYR A 163 18.14 2.10 -5.50
CA TYR A 163 19.41 2.80 -5.64
C TYR A 163 20.57 2.05 -4.98
N LEU A 164 20.41 1.59 -3.74
CA LEU A 164 21.44 0.82 -3.03
C LEU A 164 21.75 -0.53 -3.71
N HIS A 165 20.73 -1.23 -4.22
CA HIS A 165 20.94 -2.44 -5.04
C HIS A 165 21.71 -2.11 -6.31
N GLY A 166 21.40 -1.00 -6.98
CA GLY A 166 22.14 -0.50 -8.14
C GLY A 166 23.61 -0.20 -7.83
N LEU A 167 23.92 0.44 -6.70
CA LEU A 167 25.30 0.67 -6.26
C LEU A 167 26.06 -0.63 -6.00
N ASN A 168 25.41 -1.61 -5.37
CA ASN A 168 26.02 -2.92 -5.13
C ASN A 168 26.32 -3.65 -6.44
N LEU A 169 25.43 -3.56 -7.43
CA LEU A 169 25.66 -4.08 -8.76
C LEU A 169 26.82 -3.37 -9.47
N LYS A 170 26.91 -2.03 -9.36
CA LYS A 170 28.01 -1.25 -9.95
C LYS A 170 29.36 -1.67 -9.38
N LYS A 171 29.48 -1.81 -8.06
CA LYS A 171 30.73 -2.23 -7.39
C LYS A 171 31.21 -3.62 -7.84
N GLU A 172 30.28 -4.55 -8.09
CA GLU A 172 30.64 -5.86 -8.65
C GLU A 172 31.11 -5.76 -10.11
N ASN A 173 30.58 -4.80 -10.86
CA ASN A 173 30.85 -4.66 -12.30
C ASN A 173 32.13 -3.88 -12.59
N GLU A 174 32.58 -2.99 -11.71
CA GLU A 174 33.92 -2.37 -11.82
C GLU A 174 35.04 -3.42 -11.83
N GLN A 175 34.76 -4.63 -11.32
CA GLN A 175 35.66 -5.77 -11.35
C GLN A 175 35.56 -6.61 -12.65
N GLU A 176 34.50 -6.45 -13.46
CA GLU A 176 34.22 -7.22 -14.69
C GLU A 176 33.83 -6.27 -15.85
N SER A 177 34.81 -5.59 -16.45
CA SER A 177 34.62 -4.37 -17.26
C SER A 177 33.93 -4.51 -18.63
N LEU A 178 33.55 -5.69 -19.13
CA LEU A 178 33.27 -5.84 -20.58
C LEU A 178 31.85 -6.27 -21.01
N LYS A 179 30.88 -6.50 -20.12
CA LYS A 179 29.53 -6.98 -20.55
C LYS A 179 28.33 -6.42 -19.79
N PHE A 180 28.32 -5.10 -19.53
CA PHE A 180 27.26 -4.40 -18.78
C PHE A 180 25.81 -4.72 -19.25
N ARG A 181 25.56 -4.79 -20.56
CA ARG A 181 24.20 -5.01 -21.12
C ARG A 181 23.63 -6.41 -20.88
N THR A 182 24.42 -7.45 -21.15
CA THR A 182 24.02 -8.84 -20.83
C THR A 182 23.91 -9.06 -19.33
N MET A 183 24.76 -8.38 -18.56
CA MET A 183 24.79 -8.51 -17.11
C MET A 183 23.59 -7.83 -16.42
N LEU A 184 23.11 -6.69 -16.93
CA LEU A 184 21.86 -6.09 -16.45
C LEU A 184 20.69 -7.07 -16.62
N ARG A 185 20.58 -7.73 -17.78
CA ARG A 185 19.50 -8.71 -18.02
C ARG A 185 19.56 -9.90 -17.05
N ASP A 186 20.76 -10.35 -16.70
CA ASP A 186 20.94 -11.53 -15.85
C ASP A 186 20.91 -11.19 -14.35
N LYS A 187 21.23 -9.95 -13.96
CA LYS A 187 21.26 -9.50 -12.56
C LYS A 187 19.98 -8.79 -12.10
N PHE A 188 19.11 -8.35 -13.01
CA PHE A 188 17.77 -7.84 -12.66
C PHE A 188 16.87 -8.98 -12.15
N GLY A 189 17.05 -9.32 -10.87
CA GLY A 189 16.27 -10.35 -10.19
C GLY A 189 14.92 -9.85 -9.67
N ILE A 190 14.18 -10.78 -9.08
CA ILE A 190 12.89 -10.55 -8.39
C ILE A 190 12.91 -9.32 -7.45
N PRO A 191 13.96 -9.09 -6.62
CA PRO A 191 14.00 -7.93 -5.73
C PRO A 191 13.83 -6.58 -6.45
N HIS A 192 14.50 -6.39 -7.58
CA HIS A 192 14.43 -5.14 -8.33
C HIS A 192 13.05 -4.94 -8.95
N LEU A 193 12.44 -6.01 -9.47
CA LEU A 193 11.11 -5.96 -10.05
C LEU A 193 10.05 -5.60 -9.00
N VAL A 194 10.12 -6.20 -7.80
CA VAL A 194 9.21 -5.87 -6.70
C VAL A 194 9.44 -4.44 -6.22
N LEU A 195 10.69 -4.01 -6.01
CA LEU A 195 10.98 -2.63 -5.59
C LEU A 195 10.53 -1.59 -6.62
N PHE A 196 10.73 -1.86 -7.92
CA PHE A 196 10.29 -0.97 -8.99
C PHE A 196 8.77 -0.86 -9.06
N THR A 197 8.07 -1.99 -9.01
CA THR A 197 6.60 -1.99 -9.07
C THR A 197 5.96 -1.45 -7.79
N GLU A 198 6.55 -1.67 -6.61
CA GLU A 198 6.14 -0.98 -5.37
C GLU A 198 6.38 0.52 -5.47
N PHE A 199 7.53 0.98 -5.99
CA PHE A 199 7.77 2.41 -6.22
C PHE A 199 6.65 3.03 -7.06
N VAL A 200 6.37 2.46 -8.24
CA VAL A 200 5.36 3.00 -9.16
C VAL A 200 3.96 2.97 -8.52
N SER A 201 3.56 1.83 -7.95
CA SER A 201 2.22 1.68 -7.37
C SER A 201 2.02 2.54 -6.11
N THR A 202 3.00 2.61 -5.21
CA THR A 202 2.90 3.43 -4.00
C THR A 202 3.01 4.92 -4.29
N PHE A 203 3.74 5.33 -5.34
CA PHE A 203 3.72 6.71 -5.82
C PHE A 203 2.31 7.11 -6.30
N ILE A 204 1.70 6.30 -7.16
CA ILE A 204 0.34 6.54 -7.66
C ILE A 204 -0.66 6.56 -6.50
N LEU A 205 -0.59 5.58 -5.59
CA LEU A 205 -1.50 5.51 -4.44
C LEU A 205 -1.29 6.65 -3.45
N ALA A 206 -0.05 7.08 -3.17
CA ALA A 206 0.23 8.25 -2.35
C ALA A 206 -0.38 9.52 -2.96
N PHE A 207 -0.18 9.72 -4.27
CA PHE A 207 -0.79 10.84 -4.99
C PHE A 207 -2.31 10.79 -4.92
N VAL A 208 -2.93 9.65 -5.24
CA VAL A 208 -4.40 9.45 -5.21
C VAL A 208 -4.96 9.27 -3.79
N THR A 209 -4.17 9.39 -2.73
CA THR A 209 -4.72 9.44 -1.35
C THR A 209 -4.56 10.80 -0.73
N ILE A 210 -3.45 11.49 -1.03
CA ILE A 210 -3.16 12.85 -0.55
C ILE A 210 -3.89 13.90 -1.39
N VAL A 211 -3.79 13.82 -2.73
CA VAL A 211 -4.39 14.81 -3.65
C VAL A 211 -5.89 14.59 -3.82
N SER A 212 -6.35 13.39 -3.46
CA SER A 212 -7.71 12.89 -3.67
C SER A 212 -8.78 13.45 -2.73
N SER A 213 -8.46 14.60 -2.13
CA SER A 213 -9.38 15.67 -1.72
C SER A 213 -10.35 16.05 -2.88
N PRO A 214 -11.35 16.94 -2.74
CA PRO A 214 -12.50 17.08 -3.67
C PRO A 214 -12.14 17.46 -5.13
N PHE A 215 -10.86 17.59 -5.44
CA PHE A 215 -10.27 17.85 -6.75
C PHE A 215 -10.27 16.66 -7.72
N ILE A 216 -10.47 15.43 -7.24
CA ILE A 216 -10.46 14.24 -8.11
C ILE A 216 -11.90 13.84 -8.48
N SER A 217 -12.16 13.65 -9.78
CA SER A 217 -13.47 13.18 -10.25
C SER A 217 -13.85 11.83 -9.62
N ALA A 218 -15.15 11.63 -9.36
CA ALA A 218 -15.67 10.38 -8.81
C ALA A 218 -15.27 9.15 -9.66
N ALA A 219 -15.17 9.31 -10.99
CA ALA A 219 -14.70 8.27 -11.90
C ALA A 219 -13.27 7.81 -11.60
N VAL A 220 -12.36 8.76 -11.31
CA VAL A 220 -10.96 8.43 -10.96
C VAL A 220 -10.90 7.80 -9.57
N ASN A 221 -11.69 8.29 -8.61
CA ASN A 221 -11.76 7.67 -7.28
C ASN A 221 -12.28 6.21 -7.37
N ALA A 222 -13.29 5.96 -8.22
CA ALA A 222 -13.80 4.61 -8.49
C ALA A 222 -12.77 3.71 -9.18
N TYR A 223 -11.94 4.23 -10.09
CA TYR A 223 -10.85 3.47 -10.71
C TYR A 223 -9.86 2.95 -9.66
N PHE A 224 -9.50 3.79 -8.68
CA PHE A 224 -8.56 3.44 -7.62
C PHE A 224 -9.21 2.79 -6.39
N ALA A 225 -10.50 2.44 -6.43
CA ALA A 225 -11.20 1.83 -5.30
C ALA A 225 -10.58 0.50 -4.86
N THR A 226 -9.98 -0.26 -5.79
CA THR A 226 -9.28 -1.52 -5.50
C THR A 226 -7.87 -1.32 -4.95
N LEU A 227 -7.38 -0.08 -4.82
CA LEU A 227 -6.03 0.25 -4.34
C LEU A 227 -4.91 -0.47 -5.10
N LEU A 228 -5.09 -0.66 -6.42
CA LEU A 228 -4.17 -1.42 -7.28
C LEU A 228 -3.89 -2.82 -6.70
N SER A 229 -4.93 -3.51 -6.26
CA SER A 229 -4.85 -4.82 -5.61
C SER A 229 -4.20 -5.88 -6.51
N GLY A 230 -4.33 -5.78 -7.83
CA GLY A 230 -3.66 -6.67 -8.78
C GLY A 230 -2.14 -6.53 -8.72
N VAL A 231 -1.63 -5.29 -8.62
CA VAL A 231 -0.18 -5.03 -8.46
C VAL A 231 0.30 -5.50 -7.09
N ALA A 232 -0.53 -5.35 -6.06
CA ALA A 232 -0.24 -5.90 -4.72
C ALA A 232 -0.03 -7.41 -4.78
N ILE A 233 -1.00 -8.13 -5.35
CA ILE A 233 -0.99 -9.59 -5.47
C ILE A 233 0.20 -10.05 -6.32
N PHE A 234 0.50 -9.34 -7.42
CA PHE A 234 1.70 -9.58 -8.22
C PHE A 234 2.98 -9.53 -7.38
N ASN A 235 3.13 -8.50 -6.55
CA ASN A 235 4.29 -8.35 -5.67
C ASN A 235 4.33 -9.40 -4.56
N ASP A 236 3.17 -9.80 -4.04
CA ASP A 236 3.06 -10.87 -3.05
C ASP A 236 3.50 -12.21 -3.64
N ILE A 237 3.06 -12.54 -4.86
CA ILE A 237 3.47 -13.76 -5.54
C ILE A 237 4.98 -13.76 -5.79
N LEU A 238 5.54 -12.65 -6.28
CA LEU A 238 6.98 -12.53 -6.49
C LEU A 238 7.78 -12.69 -5.19
N ALA A 239 7.33 -12.04 -4.10
CA ALA A 239 7.93 -12.19 -2.79
C ALA A 239 7.83 -13.65 -2.28
N ALA A 240 6.69 -14.32 -2.49
CA ALA A 240 6.50 -15.73 -2.14
C ALA A 240 7.43 -16.66 -2.94
N ILE A 241 7.60 -16.41 -4.25
CA ILE A 241 8.54 -17.16 -5.10
C ILE A 241 9.96 -17.00 -4.59
N LEU A 242 10.38 -15.76 -4.30
CA LEU A 242 11.70 -15.54 -3.73
C LEU A 242 11.83 -16.29 -2.40
N TRP A 243 10.83 -16.21 -1.54
CA TRP A 243 10.84 -16.85 -0.24
C TRP A 243 10.94 -18.36 -0.31
N ALA A 244 10.15 -19.00 -1.18
CA ALA A 244 10.22 -20.42 -1.43
C ALA A 244 11.62 -20.83 -1.90
N ARG A 245 12.25 -20.03 -2.78
CA ARG A 245 13.64 -20.27 -3.22
C ARG A 245 14.66 -20.12 -2.11
N LEU A 246 14.44 -19.23 -1.14
CA LEU A 246 15.31 -19.10 0.03
C LEU A 246 15.15 -20.31 0.96
N LEU A 247 13.91 -20.71 1.25
CA LEU A 247 13.57 -21.86 2.09
C LEU A 247 14.11 -23.18 1.53
N ASP A 248 13.96 -23.41 0.24
CA ASP A 248 14.43 -24.62 -0.44
C ASP A 248 15.95 -24.80 -0.32
N LYS A 249 16.70 -23.70 -0.17
CA LYS A 249 18.15 -23.76 -0.01
C LYS A 249 18.59 -24.07 1.42
N PHE A 250 17.75 -23.77 2.40
CA PHE A 250 17.98 -24.18 3.80
C PHE A 250 17.57 -25.62 4.05
N LYS A 251 16.48 -26.07 3.41
CA LYS A 251 16.05 -27.46 3.52
C LYS A 251 16.92 -28.35 2.63
N LYS A 252 17.93 -29.03 3.20
CA LYS A 252 18.61 -30.18 2.58
C LYS A 252 17.68 -31.41 2.37
N SER A 253 16.37 -31.21 2.30
CA SER A 253 15.41 -32.31 2.17
C SER A 253 15.59 -32.98 0.81
N LYS A 254 15.97 -34.25 0.82
CA LYS A 254 16.14 -35.09 -0.38
C LYS A 254 14.83 -35.30 -1.15
N ARG A 255 13.66 -35.07 -0.54
CA ARG A 255 12.35 -35.19 -1.22
C ARG A 255 11.94 -33.86 -1.84
N LYS A 256 12.33 -33.67 -3.10
CA LYS A 256 11.73 -32.65 -3.98
C LYS A 256 10.25 -33.00 -4.20
N ASN A 257 9.35 -32.08 -3.85
CA ASN A 257 7.91 -32.19 -4.11
C ASN A 257 7.66 -32.50 -5.59
N PHE A 258 6.63 -33.30 -5.88
CA PHE A 258 6.24 -33.66 -7.25
C PHE A 258 6.15 -32.42 -8.16
N TYR A 259 5.51 -31.36 -7.67
CA TYR A 259 5.39 -30.08 -8.38
C TYR A 259 6.74 -29.48 -8.81
N SER A 260 7.76 -29.51 -7.95
CA SER A 260 9.08 -28.95 -8.31
C SER A 260 9.85 -29.83 -9.30
N ARG A 261 9.52 -31.13 -9.38
CA ARG A 261 10.02 -32.01 -10.45
C ARG A 261 9.29 -31.73 -11.77
N PHE A 262 7.96 -31.62 -11.73
CA PHE A 262 7.14 -31.34 -12.90
C PHE A 262 7.48 -30.00 -13.56
N MET A 263 7.68 -28.95 -12.76
CA MET A 263 8.07 -27.64 -13.27
C MET A 263 9.47 -27.66 -13.89
N LYS A 264 10.39 -28.47 -13.36
CA LYS A 264 11.73 -28.64 -13.93
C LYS A 264 11.74 -29.43 -15.22
N SER A 265 10.83 -30.38 -15.41
CA SER A 265 10.73 -31.16 -16.66
C SER A 265 10.08 -30.36 -17.79
N ASN A 266 9.27 -29.34 -17.48
CA ASN A 266 8.48 -28.60 -18.45
C ASN A 266 8.71 -27.08 -18.34
N PRO A 267 9.79 -26.54 -18.94
CA PRO A 267 10.12 -25.12 -18.82
C PRO A 267 9.06 -24.19 -19.44
N VAL A 268 8.37 -24.64 -20.51
CA VAL A 268 7.26 -23.90 -21.13
C VAL A 268 6.06 -23.84 -20.19
N ALA A 269 5.68 -24.95 -19.57
CA ALA A 269 4.59 -24.97 -18.59
C ALA A 269 4.92 -24.10 -17.38
N GLU A 270 6.18 -24.10 -16.93
CA GLU A 270 6.63 -23.20 -15.86
C GLU A 270 6.51 -21.72 -16.26
N LEU A 271 6.91 -21.38 -17.49
CA LEU A 271 6.80 -20.02 -18.00
C LEU A 271 5.33 -19.59 -18.12
N CYS A 272 4.47 -20.41 -18.73
CA CYS A 272 3.04 -20.15 -18.87
C CYS A 272 2.37 -20.00 -17.50
N LEU A 273 2.69 -20.85 -16.53
CA LEU A 273 2.12 -20.76 -15.20
C LEU A 273 2.57 -19.48 -14.50
N ARG A 274 3.84 -19.07 -14.62
CA ARG A 274 4.33 -17.80 -14.07
C ARG A 274 3.61 -16.62 -14.70
N PHE A 275 3.48 -16.57 -16.02
CA PHE A 275 2.75 -15.51 -16.70
C PHE A 275 1.27 -15.49 -16.34
N THR A 276 0.65 -16.65 -16.20
CA THR A 276 -0.78 -16.75 -15.83
C THR A 276 -0.98 -16.26 -14.40
N VAL A 277 -0.20 -16.79 -13.45
CA VAL A 277 -0.31 -16.45 -12.03
C VAL A 277 0.02 -14.98 -11.76
N LEU A 278 0.96 -14.38 -12.51
CA LEU A 278 1.32 -12.96 -12.37
C LEU A 278 0.43 -12.01 -13.18
N GLY A 279 0.05 -12.39 -14.40
CA GLY A 279 -0.67 -11.54 -15.34
C GLY A 279 -2.18 -11.49 -15.10
N VAL A 280 -2.80 -12.60 -14.68
CA VAL A 280 -4.25 -12.65 -14.45
C VAL A 280 -4.70 -11.67 -13.37
N PRO A 281 -4.07 -11.58 -12.18
CA PRO A 281 -4.48 -10.61 -11.17
C PRO A 281 -4.37 -9.16 -11.64
N LEU A 282 -3.33 -8.82 -12.41
CA LEU A 282 -3.13 -7.49 -12.97
C LEU A 282 -4.19 -7.14 -14.01
N ALA A 283 -4.45 -8.04 -14.95
CA ALA A 283 -5.47 -7.84 -15.99
C ALA A 283 -6.87 -7.73 -15.40
N LEU A 284 -7.17 -8.58 -14.41
CA LEU A 284 -8.45 -8.59 -13.70
C LEU A 284 -8.69 -7.29 -12.94
N ASP A 285 -7.70 -6.82 -12.15
CA ASP A 285 -7.76 -5.55 -11.43
C ASP A 285 -7.93 -4.36 -12.37
N THR A 286 -7.12 -4.30 -13.43
CA THR A 286 -7.23 -3.22 -14.42
C THR A 286 -8.61 -3.22 -15.08
N THR A 287 -9.12 -4.39 -15.47
CA THR A 287 -10.45 -4.52 -16.09
C THR A 287 -11.55 -4.06 -15.15
N VAL A 288 -11.51 -4.51 -13.89
CA VAL A 288 -12.51 -4.15 -12.88
C VAL A 288 -12.43 -2.67 -12.53
N SER A 289 -11.24 -2.09 -12.38
CA SER A 289 -11.04 -0.65 -12.16
C SER A 289 -11.59 0.19 -13.31
N VAL A 290 -11.36 -0.22 -14.57
CA VAL A 290 -11.93 0.45 -15.75
C VAL A 290 -13.46 0.36 -15.74
N LEU A 291 -14.02 -0.82 -15.43
CA LEU A 291 -15.48 -1.00 -15.35
C LEU A 291 -16.09 -0.14 -14.23
N LEU A 292 -15.50 -0.12 -13.03
CA LEU A 292 -15.94 0.74 -11.92
C LEU A 292 -15.88 2.22 -12.31
N SER A 293 -14.81 2.64 -12.98
CA SER A 293 -14.65 4.01 -13.46
C SER A 293 -15.67 4.38 -14.54
N LYS A 294 -16.01 3.46 -15.45
CA LYS A 294 -16.98 3.71 -16.53
C LYS A 294 -18.42 3.71 -16.03
N PHE A 295 -18.74 2.84 -15.08
CA PHE A 295 -20.11 2.62 -14.60
C PHE A 295 -20.43 3.28 -13.26
N TYR A 296 -19.57 4.17 -12.74
CA TYR A 296 -19.75 4.79 -11.43
C TYR A 296 -21.10 5.54 -11.28
N ASN A 297 -21.59 6.16 -12.37
CA ASN A 297 -22.85 6.92 -12.36
C ASN A 297 -24.10 6.04 -12.20
N TYR A 298 -24.03 4.77 -12.58
CA TYR A 298 -25.18 3.87 -12.52
C TYR A 298 -25.42 3.28 -11.12
N ASN A 299 -24.57 3.65 -10.14
CA ASN A 299 -24.64 3.22 -8.75
C ASN A 299 -25.01 1.74 -8.60
N HIS A 300 -24.21 0.85 -9.21
CA HIS A 300 -24.43 -0.59 -9.14
C HIS A 300 -23.72 -1.17 -7.90
N PRO A 301 -24.38 -1.31 -6.73
CA PRO A 301 -23.77 -1.87 -5.52
C PRO A 301 -23.23 -3.29 -5.75
N LEU A 302 -23.87 -4.03 -6.67
CA LEU A 302 -23.46 -5.37 -7.06
C LEU A 302 -22.04 -5.42 -7.64
N MET A 303 -21.62 -4.41 -8.41
CA MET A 303 -20.25 -4.36 -8.96
C MET A 303 -19.20 -4.19 -7.85
N PHE A 304 -19.47 -3.31 -6.88
CA PHE A 304 -18.58 -3.13 -5.72
C PHE A 304 -18.53 -4.38 -4.84
N MET A 305 -19.67 -5.05 -4.64
CA MET A 305 -19.74 -6.31 -3.88
C MET A 305 -18.96 -7.44 -4.54
N ILE A 306 -19.16 -7.66 -5.85
CA ILE A 306 -18.42 -8.68 -6.61
C ILE A 306 -16.92 -8.38 -6.57
N THR A 307 -16.55 -7.12 -6.84
CA THR A 307 -15.15 -6.67 -6.84
C THR A 307 -14.49 -6.87 -5.47
N GLY A 308 -15.13 -6.37 -4.41
CA GLY A 308 -14.63 -6.50 -3.05
C GLY A 308 -14.48 -7.96 -2.65
N SER A 309 -15.48 -8.80 -2.93
CA SER A 309 -15.44 -10.23 -2.63
C SER A 309 -14.33 -10.97 -3.37
N LEU A 310 -14.15 -10.66 -4.66
CA LEU A 310 -13.13 -11.26 -5.51
C LEU A 310 -11.72 -10.94 -5.00
N PHE A 311 -11.42 -9.67 -4.71
CA PHE A 311 -10.10 -9.27 -4.20
C PHE A 311 -9.87 -9.75 -2.77
N SER A 312 -10.88 -9.72 -1.91
CA SER A 312 -10.80 -10.32 -0.57
C SER A 312 -10.47 -11.81 -0.64
N PHE A 313 -11.09 -12.56 -1.54
CA PHE A 313 -10.82 -13.99 -1.69
C PHE A 313 -9.40 -14.25 -2.19
N LEU A 314 -8.95 -13.53 -3.22
CA LEU A 314 -7.59 -13.66 -3.74
C LEU A 314 -6.53 -13.32 -2.67
N GLN A 315 -6.75 -12.25 -1.90
CA GLN A 315 -5.84 -11.85 -0.84
C GLN A 315 -5.93 -12.74 0.39
N LEU A 316 -7.07 -13.38 0.66
CA LEU A 316 -7.17 -14.39 1.70
C LEU A 316 -6.24 -15.57 1.40
N ILE A 317 -6.26 -16.07 0.15
CA ILE A 317 -5.38 -17.16 -0.28
C ILE A 317 -3.91 -16.77 -0.09
N VAL A 318 -3.53 -15.58 -0.55
CA VAL A 318 -2.16 -15.07 -0.42
C VAL A 318 -1.78 -14.86 1.05
N GLY A 319 -2.63 -14.21 1.84
CA GLY A 319 -2.40 -13.93 3.26
C GLY A 319 -2.23 -15.20 4.10
N VAL A 320 -3.10 -16.20 3.91
CA VAL A 320 -3.00 -17.51 4.56
C VAL A 320 -1.72 -18.23 4.14
N HIS A 321 -1.34 -18.15 2.86
CA HIS A 321 -0.09 -18.73 2.38
C HIS A 321 1.12 -18.10 3.10
N PHE A 322 1.21 -16.77 3.14
CA PHE A 322 2.30 -16.06 3.80
C PHE A 322 2.37 -16.34 5.31
N LEU A 323 1.23 -16.38 6.00
CA LEU A 323 1.18 -16.71 7.41
C LEU A 323 1.64 -18.15 7.68
N THR A 324 1.21 -19.10 6.84
CA THR A 324 1.64 -20.50 6.94
C THR A 324 3.15 -20.63 6.70
N GLN A 325 3.69 -19.91 5.71
CA GLN A 325 5.12 -19.95 5.39
C GLN A 325 5.98 -19.26 6.45
N SER A 326 5.51 -18.15 7.05
CA SER A 326 6.23 -17.47 8.13
C SER A 326 6.30 -18.34 9.38
N ILE A 327 5.20 -19.01 9.76
CA ILE A 327 5.20 -19.96 10.88
C ILE A 327 6.15 -21.14 10.61
N LYS A 328 6.10 -21.73 9.41
CA LYS A 328 7.02 -22.82 9.03
C LYS A 328 8.47 -22.37 9.05
N PHE A 329 8.77 -21.16 8.58
CA PHE A 329 10.10 -20.60 8.62
C PHE A 329 10.58 -20.36 10.04
N TYR A 330 9.76 -19.74 10.89
CA TYR A 330 10.08 -19.52 12.30
C TYR A 330 10.45 -20.83 13.01
N ARG A 331 9.66 -21.89 12.80
CA ARG A 331 9.96 -23.23 13.35
C ARG A 331 11.27 -23.80 12.80
N THR A 332 11.52 -23.62 11.49
CA THR A 332 12.76 -24.10 10.84
C THR A 332 13.98 -23.36 11.39
N VAL A 333 13.94 -22.03 11.48
CA VAL A 333 15.04 -21.21 12.03
C VAL A 333 15.28 -21.54 13.50
N LYS A 334 14.21 -21.72 14.29
CA LYS A 334 14.33 -22.11 15.71
C LYS A 334 15.02 -23.48 15.86
N SER A 335 14.68 -24.45 15.01
CA SER A 335 15.35 -25.76 14.99
C SER A 335 16.83 -25.63 14.63
N VAL A 336 17.14 -24.94 13.52
CA VAL A 336 18.53 -24.75 13.08
C VAL A 336 19.36 -24.01 14.13
N ARG A 337 18.78 -23.03 14.82
CA ARG A 337 19.46 -22.31 15.91
C ARG A 337 19.76 -23.24 17.09
N ARG A 338 18.82 -24.11 17.45
CA ARG A 338 19.03 -25.09 18.52
C ARG A 338 20.15 -26.06 18.15
N ASP A 339 20.10 -26.63 16.95
CA ASP A 339 21.10 -27.58 16.45
C ASP A 339 22.50 -26.93 16.34
N ALA A 340 22.56 -25.67 15.90
CA ALA A 340 23.80 -24.91 15.82
C ALA A 340 24.38 -24.58 17.21
N THR A 341 23.54 -24.25 18.18
CA THR A 341 23.98 -23.98 19.57
C THR A 341 24.56 -25.25 20.21
N GLU A 342 23.94 -26.40 19.96
CA GLU A 342 24.41 -27.70 20.46
C GLU A 342 25.72 -28.14 19.76
N SER A 343 25.90 -27.79 18.47
CA SER A 343 27.08 -28.19 17.68
C SER A 343 28.29 -27.24 17.79
N MET A 344 28.10 -26.00 18.22
CA MET A 344 29.11 -24.93 18.17
C MET A 344 29.77 -24.58 19.51
N VAL A 345 29.89 -25.54 20.44
CA VAL A 345 30.65 -25.36 21.69
C VAL A 345 32.15 -24.97 21.45
N GLY A 346 32.65 -24.90 20.21
CA GLY A 346 34.02 -24.44 19.91
C GLY A 346 34.28 -23.62 18.64
N SER A 347 33.31 -23.32 17.76
CA SER A 347 33.62 -22.69 16.46
C SER A 347 32.91 -21.35 16.18
N SER A 348 33.73 -20.29 16.22
CA SER A 348 33.66 -19.01 15.49
C SER A 348 32.39 -18.14 15.49
N ARG A 349 32.66 -16.86 15.78
CA ARG A 349 31.83 -15.69 16.06
C ARG A 349 31.00 -15.14 14.87
N GLU A 350 30.97 -15.82 13.71
CA GLU A 350 30.40 -15.29 12.46
C GLU A 350 28.89 -15.53 12.24
N GLN A 351 28.21 -16.29 13.11
CA GLN A 351 26.77 -16.55 12.97
C GLN A 351 25.78 -15.41 13.33
N PRO A 352 26.11 -14.32 14.08
CA PRO A 352 25.07 -13.43 14.61
C PRO A 352 24.39 -12.59 13.52
N GLU A 353 25.07 -12.30 12.41
CA GLU A 353 24.52 -11.44 11.35
C GLU A 353 23.45 -12.13 10.51
N ILE A 354 23.66 -13.41 10.17
CA ILE A 354 22.64 -14.20 9.46
C ILE A 354 21.42 -14.39 10.36
N GLU A 355 21.63 -14.66 11.65
CA GLU A 355 20.54 -14.81 12.60
C GLU A 355 19.69 -13.52 12.70
N LYS A 356 20.34 -12.37 12.86
CA LYS A 356 19.66 -11.06 12.87
C LYS A 356 18.83 -10.85 11.59
N PHE A 357 19.37 -11.23 10.44
CA PHE A 357 18.67 -11.13 9.16
C PHE A 357 17.43 -12.03 9.12
N LEU A 358 17.54 -13.30 9.51
CA LEU A 358 16.42 -14.25 9.51
C LEU A 358 15.33 -13.81 10.51
N ILE A 359 15.70 -13.32 11.69
CA ILE A 359 14.76 -12.79 12.68
C ILE A 359 14.01 -11.58 12.12
N ARG A 360 14.73 -10.62 11.53
CA ARG A 360 14.13 -9.44 10.90
C ARG A 360 13.14 -9.83 9.82
N LEU A 361 13.54 -10.75 8.94
CA LEU A 361 12.72 -11.19 7.83
C LEU A 361 11.47 -11.95 8.30
N ASN A 362 11.60 -12.79 9.34
CA ASN A 362 10.45 -13.45 9.96
C ASN A 362 9.44 -12.43 10.54
N ARG A 363 9.93 -11.39 11.24
CA ARG A 363 9.09 -10.34 11.80
C ARG A 363 8.35 -9.58 10.69
N VAL A 364 9.04 -9.19 9.63
CA VAL A 364 8.43 -8.50 8.47
C VAL A 364 7.37 -9.39 7.81
N MET A 365 7.64 -10.68 7.62
CA MET A 365 6.69 -11.63 7.04
C MET A 365 5.46 -11.85 7.92
N LEU A 366 5.62 -11.86 9.24
CA LEU A 366 4.51 -11.97 10.18
C LEU A 366 3.61 -10.72 10.13
N ILE A 367 4.20 -9.52 10.19
CA ILE A 367 3.47 -8.26 10.09
C ILE A 367 2.76 -8.17 8.73
N PHE A 368 3.43 -8.59 7.65
CA PHE A 368 2.85 -8.67 6.32
C PHE A 368 1.62 -9.59 6.28
N GLY A 369 1.71 -10.80 6.85
CA GLY A 369 0.57 -11.73 6.92
C GLY A 369 -0.62 -11.17 7.71
N ILE A 370 -0.36 -10.57 8.88
CA ILE A 370 -1.39 -9.97 9.74
C ILE A 370 -2.08 -8.81 9.02
N THR A 371 -1.30 -7.88 8.45
CA THR A 371 -1.85 -6.71 7.74
C THR A 371 -2.65 -7.11 6.50
N THR A 372 -2.21 -8.15 5.79
CA THR A 372 -2.99 -8.71 4.67
C THR A 372 -4.33 -9.29 5.14
N LEU A 373 -4.36 -10.02 6.27
CA LEU A 373 -5.61 -10.52 6.84
C LEU A 373 -6.54 -9.40 7.32
N CYS A 374 -6.00 -8.36 7.97
CA CYS A 374 -6.77 -7.17 8.32
C CYS A 374 -7.39 -6.53 7.08
N TYR A 375 -6.62 -6.40 5.99
CA TYR A 375 -7.13 -5.86 4.74
C TYR A 375 -8.24 -6.74 4.13
N VAL A 376 -8.08 -8.07 4.15
CA VAL A 376 -9.09 -9.04 3.68
C VAL A 376 -10.41 -8.92 4.44
N ILE A 377 -10.37 -8.69 5.76
CA ILE A 377 -11.57 -8.54 6.60
C ILE A 377 -12.29 -7.22 6.29
N LEU A 378 -11.54 -6.16 5.99
CA LEU A 378 -12.10 -4.82 5.81
C LEU A 378 -12.52 -4.51 4.37
N THR A 379 -11.92 -5.17 3.38
CA THR A 379 -12.21 -4.96 1.95
C THR A 379 -13.67 -5.23 1.55
N PRO A 380 -14.37 -6.26 2.06
CA PRO A 380 -15.77 -6.51 1.72
C PRO A 380 -16.68 -5.35 2.11
N LEU A 381 -16.29 -4.53 3.10
CA LEU A 381 -17.07 -3.37 3.51
C LEU A 381 -17.25 -2.38 2.37
N ALA A 382 -16.27 -2.22 1.48
CA ALA A 382 -16.39 -1.38 0.28
C ALA A 382 -17.52 -1.84 -0.67
N GLY A 383 -17.90 -3.12 -0.59
CA GLY A 383 -19.01 -3.70 -1.35
C GLY A 383 -20.38 -3.55 -0.68
N THR A 384 -20.46 -2.96 0.52
CA THR A 384 -21.69 -2.83 1.29
C THR A 384 -22.18 -1.38 1.30
N SER A 385 -23.47 -1.17 1.55
CA SER A 385 -24.03 0.18 1.76
C SER A 385 -23.43 0.89 2.99
N PHE A 386 -22.78 0.14 3.89
CA PHE A 386 -22.04 0.73 5.01
C PHE A 386 -20.87 1.59 4.55
N TYR A 387 -20.24 1.29 3.41
CA TYR A 387 -19.15 2.11 2.84
C TYR A 387 -19.57 3.54 2.55
N SER A 388 -20.81 3.73 2.10
CA SER A 388 -21.39 5.05 1.85
C SER A 388 -21.66 5.85 3.13
N LYS A 389 -21.66 5.20 4.30
CA LYS A 389 -21.77 5.88 5.59
C LYS A 389 -20.40 6.39 6.03
N PRO A 390 -20.31 7.56 6.71
CA PRO A 390 -19.06 8.09 7.23
C PRO A 390 -18.25 7.06 8.04
N ALA A 391 -18.92 6.33 8.93
CA ALA A 391 -18.26 5.30 9.76
C ALA A 391 -17.62 4.18 8.91
N GLY A 392 -18.32 3.69 7.88
CA GLY A 392 -17.78 2.65 7.00
C GLY A 392 -16.67 3.14 6.10
N TYR A 393 -16.77 4.38 5.61
CA TYR A 393 -15.68 5.02 4.88
C TYR A 393 -14.43 5.19 5.74
N ILE A 394 -14.58 5.70 6.98
CA ILE A 394 -13.48 5.85 7.95
C ILE A 394 -12.83 4.49 8.21
N LEU A 395 -13.64 3.46 8.46
CA LEU A 395 -13.13 2.13 8.80
C LEU A 395 -12.45 1.46 7.59
N PHE A 396 -12.95 1.67 6.38
CA PHE A 396 -12.31 1.19 5.15
C PHE A 396 -10.97 1.89 4.89
N TRP A 397 -10.90 3.22 4.90
CA TRP A 397 -9.67 3.93 4.60
C TRP A 397 -8.67 3.91 5.76
N GLY A 398 -9.16 4.13 6.98
CA GLY A 398 -8.35 4.13 8.20
C GLY A 398 -7.90 2.73 8.62
N GLY A 399 -8.69 1.70 8.36
CA GLY A 399 -8.31 0.31 8.64
C GLY A 399 -7.73 -0.41 7.42
N GLY A 400 -8.53 -0.51 6.35
CA GLY A 400 -8.17 -1.23 5.12
C GLY A 400 -7.05 -0.54 4.35
N GLY A 401 -7.18 0.77 4.10
CA GLY A 401 -6.15 1.58 3.44
C GLY A 401 -4.81 1.56 4.19
N VAL A 402 -4.84 1.73 5.51
CA VAL A 402 -3.64 1.65 6.37
C VAL A 402 -3.03 0.25 6.34
N SER A 403 -3.84 -0.80 6.50
CA SER A 403 -3.38 -2.19 6.42
C SER A 403 -2.66 -2.45 5.10
N ARG A 404 -3.26 -2.03 3.99
CA ARG A 404 -2.69 -2.16 2.64
C ARG A 404 -1.39 -1.38 2.47
N ALA A 405 -1.29 -0.17 3.03
CA ALA A 405 -0.06 0.64 2.99
C ALA A 405 1.07 0.01 3.82
N ILE A 406 0.76 -0.52 5.02
CA ILE A 406 1.73 -1.24 5.84
C ILE A 406 2.21 -2.52 5.12
N SER A 407 1.34 -3.23 4.42
CA SER A 407 1.74 -4.39 3.61
C SER A 407 2.76 -3.99 2.52
N SER A 408 2.58 -2.84 1.87
CA SER A 408 3.58 -2.28 0.93
C SER A 408 4.91 -1.98 1.63
N ILE A 409 4.91 -1.32 2.79
CA ILE A 409 6.13 -1.09 3.58
C ILE A 409 6.83 -2.42 3.91
N CYS A 410 6.08 -3.43 4.32
CA CYS A 410 6.63 -4.74 4.63
C CYS A 410 7.31 -5.37 3.41
N ARG A 411 6.64 -5.37 2.24
CA ARG A 411 7.23 -5.89 0.99
C ARG A 411 8.54 -5.21 0.66
N VAL A 412 8.59 -3.89 0.73
CA VAL A 412 9.83 -3.11 0.50
C VAL A 412 10.92 -3.52 1.51
N ASN A 413 10.57 -3.64 2.79
CA ASN A 413 11.51 -4.01 3.85
C ASN A 413 12.04 -5.45 3.78
N MET A 414 11.34 -6.37 3.10
CA MET A 414 11.85 -7.71 2.80
C MET A 414 13.13 -7.64 1.95
N PHE A 415 13.27 -6.61 1.11
CA PHE A 415 14.40 -6.42 0.19
C PHE A 415 15.42 -5.38 0.67
N TYR A 416 15.38 -5.00 1.95
CA TYR A 416 16.36 -4.09 2.54
C TYR A 416 17.81 -4.59 2.27
N PRO A 417 18.66 -3.78 1.64
CA PRO A 417 20.04 -4.14 1.33
C PRO A 417 20.90 -4.18 2.60
N ARG A 418 21.80 -5.15 2.70
CA ARG A 418 22.72 -5.24 3.85
C ARG A 418 23.76 -4.12 3.76
N LYS A 419 24.01 -3.42 4.88
CA LYS A 419 25.18 -2.52 4.97
C LYS A 419 26.43 -3.40 4.97
N ARG A 420 27.29 -3.27 3.95
CA ARG A 420 28.62 -3.88 3.96
C ARG A 420 29.41 -3.24 5.10
N SER A 421 30.02 -4.06 5.96
CA SER A 421 30.93 -3.54 6.98
C SER A 421 32.16 -3.01 6.26
N PRO A 422 32.49 -1.72 6.36
CA PRO A 422 33.69 -1.15 5.72
C PRO A 422 35.00 -1.76 6.25
N ASN A 423 34.95 -2.46 7.38
CA ASN A 423 36.11 -3.02 8.07
C ASN A 423 36.31 -4.52 7.81
N GLY A 424 35.81 -5.04 6.69
CA GLY A 424 36.35 -6.29 6.13
C GLY A 424 37.76 -6.01 5.65
N SER A 425 38.67 -5.81 6.59
CA SER A 425 40.10 -5.65 6.37
C SER A 425 40.50 -6.73 5.39
N THR A 426 41.14 -6.31 4.31
CA THR A 426 42.11 -7.10 3.59
C THR A 426 42.95 -7.80 4.66
N TYR A 427 42.57 -9.02 5.04
CA TYR A 427 43.53 -10.03 5.40
C TYR A 427 44.29 -10.20 4.10
N SER A 428 45.24 -9.29 3.86
CA SER A 428 46.43 -9.62 3.13
C SER A 428 46.89 -10.87 3.85
N SER A 429 46.61 -12.01 3.24
CA SER A 429 47.43 -13.18 3.41
C SER A 429 48.84 -12.64 3.44
N GLY A 430 49.42 -12.56 4.64
CA GLY A 430 50.82 -12.30 4.78
C GLY A 430 51.46 -13.41 3.99
N GLU A 431 51.88 -13.10 2.77
CA GLU A 431 53.02 -13.77 2.18
C GLU A 431 54.10 -13.62 3.24
N GLY A 432 54.28 -14.69 4.00
CA GLY A 432 55.47 -14.88 4.79
C GLY A 432 56.62 -14.82 3.80
N GLU A 433 57.24 -13.65 3.72
CA GLU A 433 58.58 -13.45 3.21
C GLU A 433 59.53 -14.23 4.14
N SER A 434 59.58 -15.55 3.94
CA SER A 434 60.61 -16.41 4.53
C SER A 434 61.89 -16.21 3.72
N ALA A 435 62.64 -15.17 4.08
CA ALA A 435 64.06 -15.09 3.80
C ALA A 435 64.79 -16.04 4.76
N SER A 436 65.25 -17.21 4.28
CA SER A 436 66.45 -17.90 4.80
C SER A 436 66.69 -19.25 4.11
N ASN A 437 67.73 -19.27 3.27
CA ASN A 437 68.72 -20.34 3.10
C ASN A 437 68.40 -21.68 2.40
N LYS A 438 69.03 -21.79 1.22
CA LYS A 438 69.98 -22.85 0.78
C LYS A 438 69.50 -24.30 0.59
N SER A 439 69.62 -24.69 -0.69
CA SER A 439 70.46 -25.80 -1.18
C SER A 439 69.84 -27.20 -1.31
N SER A 440 69.61 -27.53 -2.59
CA SER A 440 70.03 -28.77 -3.25
C SER A 440 69.18 -30.05 -3.13
N LYS A 441 69.06 -30.68 -4.32
CA LYS A 441 68.72 -32.09 -4.63
C LYS A 441 67.23 -32.44 -4.57
N MET A 442 66.64 -33.21 -5.48
CA MET A 442 67.06 -33.91 -6.71
C MET A 442 65.78 -34.52 -7.31
N PHE A 443 65.72 -34.63 -8.63
CA PHE A 443 64.82 -35.53 -9.38
C PHE A 443 64.65 -36.90 -8.69
N ILE A 444 63.43 -37.47 -8.66
CA ILE A 444 63.09 -38.82 -9.17
C ILE A 444 61.60 -38.88 -9.52
N GLN A 445 61.36 -39.50 -10.67
CA GLN A 445 60.12 -39.86 -11.34
C GLN A 445 59.71 -41.30 -10.95
N SER A 446 58.42 -41.61 -11.03
CA SER A 446 57.83 -42.91 -11.39
C SER A 446 57.45 -43.96 -10.32
N ASN A 447 56.28 -44.56 -10.62
CA ASN A 447 55.84 -45.96 -10.45
C ASN A 447 55.05 -46.41 -9.21
N SER A 448 53.73 -46.54 -9.45
CA SER A 448 52.92 -47.78 -9.37
C SER A 448 53.26 -48.83 -8.32
N PHE A 449 52.28 -49.21 -7.49
CA PHE A 449 52.10 -50.60 -7.10
C PHE A 449 50.64 -50.92 -6.74
N ASP A 450 50.05 -51.80 -7.55
CA ASP A 450 48.83 -52.57 -7.30
C ASP A 450 49.10 -53.69 -6.27
N ARG A 451 48.12 -53.95 -5.39
CA ARG A 451 47.77 -55.23 -4.72
C ARG A 451 46.53 -54.90 -3.85
N GLY A 452 45.39 -55.58 -3.86
CA GLY A 452 45.12 -56.98 -4.17
C GLY A 452 44.65 -57.71 -2.91
N PHE A 453 43.35 -57.59 -2.60
CA PHE A 453 42.43 -58.55 -1.95
C PHE A 453 42.88 -59.42 -0.74
N THR A 454 42.23 -59.27 0.43
CA THR A 454 41.23 -60.22 1.01
C THR A 454 40.95 -59.97 2.51
N SER A 455 39.66 -60.14 2.85
CA SER A 455 39.13 -60.69 4.11
C SER A 455 38.86 -59.81 5.34
N THR A 456 37.62 -60.00 5.81
CA THR A 456 37.07 -59.95 7.19
C THR A 456 36.71 -58.61 7.84
N ASP A 457 35.41 -58.53 8.15
CA ASP A 457 34.74 -57.83 9.26
C ASP A 457 34.85 -56.31 9.34
N ASN A 458 33.72 -55.63 9.10
CA ASN A 458 32.94 -55.06 10.20
C ASN A 458 31.73 -54.27 9.69
N PHE A 459 30.62 -54.45 10.40
CA PHE A 459 29.39 -53.66 10.31
C PHE A 459 29.68 -52.21 10.71
N ASN A 460 30.23 -51.42 9.79
CA ASN A 460 30.31 -49.98 9.95
C ASN A 460 28.95 -49.39 9.60
N ILE A 461 28.16 -49.14 10.65
CA ILE A 461 27.17 -48.06 10.65
C ILE A 461 27.94 -46.80 10.29
N SER A 462 27.90 -46.43 9.02
CA SER A 462 28.35 -45.12 8.57
C SER A 462 27.44 -44.11 9.24
N SER A 463 27.87 -43.61 10.40
CA SER A 463 27.49 -42.29 10.85
C SER A 463 27.85 -41.36 9.71
N THR A 464 26.85 -40.92 8.96
CA THR A 464 26.98 -39.81 8.02
C THR A 464 27.24 -38.57 8.86
N SER A 465 28.51 -38.45 9.22
CA SER A 465 29.19 -37.30 9.78
C SER A 465 28.83 -36.04 8.97
N GLY A 466 28.55 -34.97 9.72
CA GLY A 466 28.72 -33.62 9.25
C GLY A 466 27.68 -33.15 8.24
N ASN A 467 26.48 -32.84 8.73
CA ASN A 467 25.57 -31.92 8.04
C ASN A 467 26.13 -30.49 8.10
N ASP A 468 27.30 -30.24 7.52
CA ASP A 468 27.83 -28.89 7.38
C ASP A 468 26.87 -28.07 6.52
N ILE A 469 26.12 -27.19 7.15
CA ILE A 469 25.33 -26.15 6.48
C ILE A 469 26.37 -25.19 5.90
N ASN A 470 26.86 -25.53 4.71
CA ASN A 470 27.98 -24.85 4.09
C ASN A 470 27.59 -23.41 3.72
N LEU A 471 28.04 -22.43 4.51
CA LEU A 471 27.83 -20.97 4.34
C LEU A 471 28.21 -20.48 2.92
N LYS A 472 29.09 -21.20 2.22
CA LYS A 472 29.41 -20.95 0.80
C LYS A 472 28.17 -20.99 -0.09
N ASN A 473 27.17 -21.81 0.24
CA ASN A 473 25.90 -21.83 -0.50
C ASN A 473 25.08 -20.57 -0.24
N PHE A 474 25.04 -20.04 1.00
CA PHE A 474 24.32 -18.80 1.34
C PHE A 474 24.83 -17.60 0.52
N LYS A 475 26.15 -17.50 0.30
CA LYS A 475 26.78 -16.47 -0.56
C LYS A 475 26.33 -16.51 -2.02
N ARG A 476 25.87 -17.65 -2.55
CA ARG A 476 25.26 -17.76 -3.90
C ARG A 476 23.77 -17.42 -3.95
N VAL A 477 23.10 -17.39 -2.79
CA VAL A 477 21.63 -17.38 -2.74
C VAL A 477 21.03 -15.99 -2.87
N ALA A 478 21.64 -15.04 -2.17
CA ALA A 478 21.28 -13.64 -2.18
C ALA A 478 22.53 -12.86 -2.64
N PRO A 479 22.86 -12.88 -3.95
CA PRO A 479 24.07 -12.21 -4.44
C PRO A 479 24.08 -10.70 -4.11
N TRP A 480 22.90 -10.08 -4.00
CA TRP A 480 22.74 -8.71 -3.51
C TRP A 480 23.11 -8.50 -2.03
N GLN A 481 23.47 -9.56 -1.30
CA GLN A 481 23.89 -9.54 0.11
C GLN A 481 25.37 -9.87 0.32
N LYS A 482 26.21 -9.90 -0.74
CA LYS A 482 27.67 -10.07 -0.58
C LYS A 482 28.25 -8.97 0.32
N GLU A 483 29.14 -9.38 1.22
CA GLU A 483 29.97 -8.55 2.11
C GLU A 483 30.90 -7.60 1.35
#